data_AF-A0A2Z4YP64-F1
#
_entry.id   AF-A0A2Z4YP64-F1
#
_cell.length_a   1.000
_cell.length_b   1.000
_cell.length_c   1.000
_cell.angle_alpha   90.00
_cell.angle_beta   90.00
_cell.angle_gamma   90.00
#
_symmetry.space_group_name_H-M   'P 1'
#
loop_
_entity.id
_entity.type
_entity.pdbx_description
1 polymer ?
#
loop_
_entity_poly.entity_id
_entity_poly.type
_entity_poly.pdbx_seq_one_letter_code
_entity_poly.pdbx_strand_id
1 'polypeptide(L)'
;MVTSVYNVVGPGEKIMEILPTAGRPMIEARLQPKDIDVVHTGQHARLRFTALDARRTPEIEAVVKQVSADRLLDQATQQPYYRASSR
;
A
#
# COMPACT_ATOMS: atom_id res chain seq x y z
N MET A 1 12.77 19.56 7.83
CA MET A 1 13.33 20.74 8.52
C MET A 1 12.15 21.61 8.94
N VAL A 2 11.87 21.74 10.24
CA VAL A 2 10.79 22.60 10.77
C VAL A 2 11.41 23.58 11.75
N THR A 3 11.16 24.86 11.55
CA THR A 3 11.48 25.94 12.48
C THR A 3 10.16 26.53 12.95
N SER A 4 9.83 26.38 14.24
CA SER A 4 8.88 27.27 14.90
C SER A 4 9.20 27.31 16.39
N VAL A 5 9.64 28.49 16.83
CA VAL A 5 9.96 28.82 18.22
C VAL A 5 8.62 29.15 18.89
N TYR A 6 8.36 28.63 20.09
CA TYR A 6 7.20 28.94 20.95
C TYR A 6 5.90 28.13 20.77
N ASN A 7 5.96 26.80 20.65
CA ASN A 7 4.80 25.96 20.95
C ASN A 7 5.09 25.07 22.17
N VAL A 8 4.23 25.16 23.20
CA VAL A 8 4.31 24.30 24.40
C VAL A 8 3.63 22.98 24.05
N VAL A 9 4.43 21.91 23.95
CA VAL A 9 3.96 20.56 23.65
C VAL A 9 3.37 19.93 24.91
N GLY A 10 2.16 19.38 24.82
CA GLY A 10 1.51 18.69 25.94
C GLY A 10 2.17 17.33 26.28
N PRO A 11 2.06 16.83 27.53
CA PRO A 11 2.60 15.52 27.88
C PRO A 11 2.00 14.41 27.00
N GLY A 12 2.86 13.67 26.30
CA GLY A 12 2.45 12.56 25.42
C GLY A 12 2.18 12.93 23.96
N GLU A 13 2.35 14.19 23.57
CA GLU A 13 2.13 14.63 22.19
C GLU A 13 3.32 14.26 21.28
N LYS A 14 3.02 13.73 20.10
CA LYS A 14 4.02 13.26 19.13
C LYS A 14 4.68 14.45 18.43
N ILE A 15 5.92 14.75 18.79
CA ILE A 15 6.67 15.93 18.30
C ILE A 15 7.27 15.70 16.90
N MET A 16 7.67 14.46 16.60
CA MET A 16 8.34 14.12 15.35
C MET A 16 8.07 12.67 14.97
N GLU A 17 7.83 12.46 13.67
CA GLU A 17 7.80 11.14 13.04
C GLU A 17 8.93 11.06 12.02
N ILE A 18 9.78 10.04 12.14
CA ILE A 18 10.86 9.79 11.21
C ILE A 18 10.40 8.70 10.24
N LEU A 19 10.21 9.07 8.97
CA LEU A 19 9.95 8.11 7.90
C LEU A 19 11.29 7.61 7.32
N PRO A 20 11.46 6.30 7.11
CA PRO A 20 12.62 5.77 6.41
C PRO A 20 12.69 6.35 4.99
N THR A 21 13.80 6.99 4.63
CA THR A 21 14.06 7.47 3.27
C THR A 21 14.71 6.41 2.38
N ALA A 22 15.24 5.34 2.97
CA ALA A 22 15.82 4.21 2.27
C ALA A 22 14.97 2.96 2.50
N GLY A 23 14.34 2.46 1.44
CA GLY A 23 13.49 1.27 1.48
C GLY A 23 12.91 1.01 0.11
N ARG A 24 12.63 -0.25 -0.21
CA ARG A 24 11.89 -0.59 -1.42
C ARG A 24 10.41 -0.40 -1.15
N PRO A 25 9.67 0.34 -2.00
CA PRO A 25 8.24 0.51 -1.81
C PRO A 25 7.54 -0.85 -1.93
N MET A 26 6.71 -1.18 -0.93
CA MET A 26 5.82 -2.34 -0.97
C MET A 26 4.47 -1.90 -1.52
N ILE A 27 3.95 -2.61 -2.51
CA ILE A 27 2.63 -2.33 -3.07
C ILE A 27 1.63 -3.33 -2.48
N GLU A 28 0.58 -2.82 -1.85
CA GLU A 28 -0.55 -3.61 -1.39
C GLU A 28 -1.75 -3.44 -2.34
N ALA A 29 -2.34 -4.56 -2.74
CA ALA A 29 -3.55 -4.63 -3.55
C ALA A 29 -4.68 -5.27 -2.74
N ARG A 30 -5.91 -4.83 -3.01
CA ARG A 30 -7.13 -5.43 -2.48
C ARG A 30 -7.78 -6.27 -3.56
N LEU A 31 -7.92 -7.56 -3.29
CA LEU A 31 -8.55 -8.51 -4.19
C LEU A 31 -10.00 -8.74 -3.76
N GLN A 32 -10.90 -8.78 -4.72
CA GLN A 32 -12.27 -9.20 -4.42
C GLN A 32 -12.27 -10.70 -4.09
N PRO A 33 -13.17 -11.19 -3.21
CA PRO A 33 -13.21 -12.60 -2.86
C PRO A 33 -13.37 -13.55 -4.04
N LYS A 34 -14.02 -13.11 -5.11
CA LYS A 34 -14.18 -13.89 -6.35
C LYS A 34 -12.87 -14.07 -7.14
N ASP A 35 -11.87 -13.23 -6.89
CA ASP A 35 -10.60 -13.21 -7.62
C ASP A 35 -9.51 -14.02 -6.88
N ILE A 36 -9.80 -14.54 -5.68
CA ILE A 36 -8.83 -15.28 -4.87
C ILE A 36 -8.34 -16.57 -5.53
N ASP A 37 -9.21 -17.21 -6.32
CA ASP A 37 -8.90 -18.48 -6.99
C ASP A 37 -8.02 -18.31 -8.24
N VAL A 38 -7.79 -17.07 -8.68
CA VAL A 38 -6.97 -16.77 -9.87
C VAL A 38 -5.68 -16.04 -9.54
N VAL A 39 -5.56 -15.49 -8.33
CA VAL A 39 -4.38 -14.76 -7.88
C VAL A 39 -3.54 -15.60 -6.92
N HIS A 40 -2.28 -15.82 -7.29
CA HIS A 40 -1.38 -16.69 -6.53
C HIS A 40 0.00 -16.08 -6.38
N THR A 41 0.71 -16.50 -5.33
CA THR A 41 2.12 -16.13 -5.12
C THR A 41 2.97 -16.55 -6.33
N GLY A 42 3.85 -15.67 -6.77
CA GLY A 42 4.70 -15.88 -7.96
C GLY A 42 4.07 -15.43 -9.27
N GLN A 43 2.80 -15.03 -9.29
CA GLN A 43 2.14 -14.56 -10.49
C GLN A 43 2.68 -13.20 -10.95
N HIS A 44 2.88 -13.07 -12.27
CA HIS A 44 3.23 -11.79 -12.88
C HIS A 44 2.04 -10.83 -12.81
N ALA A 45 2.33 -9.61 -12.38
CA ALA A 45 1.38 -8.51 -12.28
C ALA A 45 1.92 -7.30 -13.04
N ARG A 46 1.01 -6.45 -13.51
CA ARG A 46 1.34 -5.15 -14.11
C ARG A 46 0.67 -4.06 -13.30
N LEU A 47 1.47 -3.12 -12.81
CA LEU A 47 1.01 -2.01 -12.00
C LEU A 47 0.84 -0.79 -12.89
N ARG A 48 -0.32 -0.14 -12.76
CA ARG A 48 -0.63 1.11 -13.46
C ARG A 48 -1.08 2.16 -12.45
N PHE A 49 -0.37 3.27 -12.40
CA PHE A 49 -0.68 4.38 -11.52
C PHE A 49 -1.64 5.35 -12.23
N THR A 50 -2.90 5.39 -11.80
CA THR A 50 -3.91 6.29 -12.37
C THR A 50 -3.63 7.76 -12.09
N ALA A 51 -2.85 8.06 -11.05
CA ALA A 51 -2.43 9.42 -10.70
C ALA A 51 -1.29 9.95 -11.61
N LEU A 52 -0.69 9.11 -12.46
CA LEU A 52 0.42 9.48 -13.33
C LEU A 52 0.00 9.47 -14.81
N ASP A 53 0.66 10.27 -15.64
CA ASP A 53 0.41 10.31 -17.09
C ASP A 53 0.81 8.97 -17.72
N ALA A 54 -0.18 8.21 -18.20
CA ALA A 54 -0.01 6.89 -18.80
C ALA A 54 0.82 6.90 -20.10
N ARG A 55 0.98 8.05 -20.77
CA ARG A 55 1.86 8.16 -21.95
C ARG A 55 3.32 8.25 -21.58
N ARG A 56 3.60 8.76 -20.38
CA ARG A 56 4.96 9.00 -19.86
C ARG A 56 5.38 7.97 -18.83
N THR A 57 4.41 7.30 -18.21
CA THR A 57 4.64 6.33 -17.14
C THR A 57 4.35 4.94 -17.68
N PRO A 58 5.38 4.11 -17.91
CA PRO A 58 5.17 2.74 -18.34
C PRO A 58 4.48 1.92 -17.24
N GLU A 59 3.85 0.81 -17.63
CA GLU A 59 3.41 -0.19 -16.67
C GLU A 59 4.62 -0.77 -15.95
N ILE A 60 4.52 -0.91 -14.63
CA ILE A 60 5.59 -1.51 -13.84
C ILE A 60 5.30 -3.00 -13.72
N GLU A 61 6.21 -3.83 -14.20
CA GLU A 61 6.16 -5.28 -13.95
C GLU A 61 6.40 -5.57 -12.48
N ALA A 62 5.57 -6.44 -11.91
CA ALA A 62 5.65 -6.85 -10.52
C ALA A 62 5.38 -8.34 -10.40
N VAL A 63 5.72 -8.91 -9.25
CA VAL A 63 5.38 -10.30 -8.92
C VAL A 63 4.64 -10.34 -7.59
N VAL A 64 3.50 -11.04 -7.57
CA VAL A 64 2.74 -11.27 -6.35
C VAL A 64 3.61 -12.03 -5.35
N LYS A 65 3.82 -11.43 -4.19
CA LYS A 65 4.67 -11.96 -3.14
C LYS A 65 3.93 -12.78 -2.12
N GLN A 66 2.74 -12.33 -1.77
CA GLN A 66 1.91 -12.96 -0.78
C GLN A 66 0.46 -12.58 -1.03
N VAL A 67 -0.43 -13.50 -0.72
CA VAL A 67 -1.87 -13.26 -0.59
C VAL A 67 -2.26 -13.64 0.83
N SER A 68 -3.07 -12.83 1.49
CA SER A 68 -3.53 -13.11 2.85
C SER A 68 -4.36 -14.39 2.87
N ALA A 69 -4.16 -15.22 3.90
CA ALA A 69 -5.01 -16.39 4.13
C ALA A 69 -6.41 -15.97 4.60
N ASP A 70 -6.49 -14.84 5.31
CA ASP A 70 -7.73 -14.34 5.89
C ASP A 70 -8.41 -13.32 5.00
N ARG A 71 -9.75 -13.37 5.03
CA ARG A 71 -10.62 -12.37 4.44
C ARG A 71 -10.76 -11.19 5.39
N LEU A 72 -10.42 -10.00 4.91
CA LEU A 72 -10.51 -8.75 5.65
C LEU A 72 -11.80 -8.01 5.27
N LEU A 73 -12.26 -7.10 6.14
CA LEU A 73 -13.37 -6.21 5.85
C LEU A 73 -12.85 -4.78 5.69
N ASP A 74 -13.28 -4.11 4.62
CA ASP A 74 -13.05 -2.68 4.48
C ASP A 74 -13.90 -1.93 5.50
N GLN A 75 -13.28 -1.10 6.34
CA GLN A 75 -13.97 -0.44 7.45
C GLN A 75 -15.05 0.55 6.99
N ALA A 76 -14.84 1.20 5.83
CA ALA A 76 -15.75 2.23 5.32
C ALA A 76 -16.95 1.62 4.58
N THR A 77 -16.72 0.54 3.82
CA THR A 77 -17.71 -0.06 2.92
C THR A 77 -18.26 -1.39 3.43
N GLN A 78 -17.67 -1.96 4.48
CA GLN A 78 -17.96 -3.32 4.98
C GLN A 78 -17.77 -4.42 3.93
N GLN A 79 -17.07 -4.13 2.83
CA GLN A 79 -16.86 -5.09 1.76
C GLN A 79 -15.71 -6.04 2.11
N PRO A 80 -15.90 -7.36 1.94
CA PRO A 80 -14.82 -8.31 2.11
C PRO A 80 -13.77 -8.18 1.01
N TYR A 81 -12.50 -8.30 1.38
CA TYR A 81 -11.37 -8.34 0.45
C TYR A 81 -10.23 -9.22 0.98
N TYR A 82 -9.38 -9.69 0.09
CA TYR A 82 -8.09 -10.30 0.43
C TYR A 82 -6.97 -9.32 0.15
N ARG A 83 -5.93 -9.32 0.96
CA ARG A 83 -4.75 -8.47 0.74
C ARG A 83 -3.73 -9.23 -0.07
N ALA A 84 -3.20 -8.61 -1.12
CA ALA A 84 -2.03 -9.12 -1.84
C ALA A 84 -0.90 -8.10 -1.76
N SER A 85 0.34 -8.58 -1.59
CA SER A 85 1.53 -7.74 -1.68
C SER A 85 2.30 -8.07 -2.95
N SER A 86 2.90 -7.06 -3.56
CA SER A 86 3.75 -7.22 -4.75
C SER A 86 5.04 -6.41 -4.60
N ARG A 87 6.08 -6.89 -5.29
CA ARG A 87 7.38 -6.23 -5.40
C ARG A 87 7.82 -6.10 -6.85
#